data_AF-A0A7R9H7N5-F1
#
_entry.id   AF-A0A7R9H7N5-F1
#
_cell.length_a   1.000
_cell.length_b   1.000
_cell.length_c   1.000
_cell.angle_alpha   90.00
_cell.angle_beta   90.00
_cell.angle_gamma   90.00
#
_symmetry.space_group_name_H-M   'P 1'
#
loop_
_entity.id
_entity.type
_entity.pdbx_description
1 polymer ?
#
loop_
_entity_poly.entity_id
_entity_poly.type
_entity_poly.pdbx_seq_one_letter_code
_entity_poly.pdbx_strand_id
1 'polypeptide(L)'
;MEKYIIWEGTHMGPLYVFCLVGGDAHGTTVCVLSGGRIGVCCTSVFNHTAVPRKKSNINNPLARNLVQEVLSRAHQQVEHLFQHQKYLLESGKFNILEPGTPSFSHLQSVRQIDNLGLDLLNRAMQETVATRILRDSVREGLINQELGQELVESGDQMFPCPEKPGCPESKYRSLDGTCNNPTHPLRGAAQTSMHRLLLPNYADDTWSLRESVMDQQPLPSARLITNTVFSERNVLHSSINILFMQFGQFIAHDISLSPTITHSNGSGISCCTPDGSDVLSEDLKHFACIPIEIPSNDQFFKQFAQRCLNLVRTMLAPRPDCSLGYAVQMNAVSHFLDGSTIYGLTPDANLDLRTSTGGRLRVFHDFGRDLLPLTRDKETCVTSGKGSACFLAGDSRVDQTITLVAVHTLFMREHNRLAEELALLNPHWSDETLFEETRAIVIAELQHIFYTEWLPLLIGEHALDDFDLRDSDVRSVYEPTINPSTTNEFAAAAYRYGHSTVEGTLRIRKNKVLDEIIKLPDLMFNPSKMRLKDFLDNLLQMMTTQSMQNVDSSFTDAV
;
A
#
# COMPACT_ATOMS: atom_id res chain seq x y z
N MET A 1 5.67 -26.12 -2.88
CA MET A 1 7.09 -25.72 -2.71
C MET A 1 7.15 -24.29 -3.21
N GLU A 2 7.06 -23.32 -2.31
CA GLU A 2 7.12 -21.91 -2.71
C GLU A 2 8.58 -21.58 -3.06
N LYS A 3 8.83 -21.24 -4.33
CA LYS A 3 10.12 -20.69 -4.75
C LYS A 3 10.05 -19.19 -4.49
N TYR A 4 11.16 -18.57 -4.09
CA TYR A 4 11.27 -17.12 -3.99
C TYR A 4 12.52 -16.70 -4.76
N ILE A 5 12.39 -15.74 -5.67
CA ILE A 5 13.53 -15.13 -6.35
C ILE A 5 13.82 -13.80 -5.65
N ILE A 6 15.04 -13.67 -5.12
CA ILE A 6 15.59 -12.40 -4.67
C ILE A 6 16.48 -11.90 -5.81
N TRP A 7 16.12 -10.74 -6.37
CA TRP A 7 16.70 -10.17 -7.59
C TRP A 7 18.18 -9.78 -7.43
N GLU A 8 19.00 -10.08 -8.44
CA GLU A 8 20.37 -9.58 -8.60
C GLU A 8 20.36 -8.32 -9.47
N GLY A 9 20.65 -7.17 -8.87
CA GLY A 9 21.10 -5.97 -9.57
C GLY A 9 22.62 -5.97 -9.68
N THR A 10 23.14 -5.97 -10.90
CA THR A 10 24.55 -6.16 -11.23
C THR A 10 25.49 -5.08 -10.68
N HIS A 11 26.62 -5.56 -10.11
CA HIS A 11 27.88 -4.88 -9.80
C HIS A 11 27.99 -4.05 -8.51
N MET A 12 28.08 -4.72 -7.35
CA MET A 12 29.23 -4.73 -6.41
C MET A 12 28.84 -5.36 -5.05
N GLY A 13 29.48 -6.48 -4.68
CA GLY A 13 29.63 -6.93 -3.28
C GLY A 13 28.43 -7.67 -2.64
N PRO A 14 28.68 -8.59 -1.69
CA PRO A 14 27.74 -9.64 -1.31
C PRO A 14 26.62 -9.14 -0.39
N LEU A 15 25.37 -9.31 -0.82
CA LEU A 15 24.20 -9.22 0.06
C LEU A 15 24.05 -10.55 0.82
N TYR A 16 24.17 -10.48 2.14
CA TYR A 16 23.77 -11.56 3.04
C TYR A 16 22.25 -11.73 2.96
N VAL A 17 21.78 -12.81 2.34
CA VAL A 17 20.38 -13.24 2.37
C VAL A 17 20.11 -13.86 3.74
N PHE A 18 19.27 -13.23 4.56
CA PHE A 18 18.72 -13.85 5.76
C PHE A 18 17.53 -14.73 5.36
N CYS A 19 17.77 -16.01 5.02
CA CYS A 19 16.77 -17.03 5.30
C CYS A 19 16.85 -17.26 6.83
N LEU A 20 15.79 -16.87 7.56
CA LEU A 20 15.76 -16.99 9.03
C LEU A 20 15.87 -18.46 9.44
N VAL A 21 17.08 -18.85 9.87
CA VAL A 21 17.37 -20.10 10.54
C VAL A 21 16.98 -19.93 12.01
N GLY A 22 15.75 -20.31 12.34
CA GLY A 22 15.32 -20.54 13.72
C GLY A 22 15.15 -22.03 13.96
N GLY A 23 16.17 -22.68 14.53
CA GLY A 23 16.16 -24.10 14.93
C GLY A 23 16.49 -25.09 13.80
N ASP A 24 17.61 -25.81 13.94
CA ASP A 24 18.16 -26.84 13.06
C ASP A 24 18.38 -26.47 11.57
N ALA A 25 19.65 -26.29 11.23
CA ALA A 25 20.17 -25.88 9.93
C ALA A 25 19.99 -26.92 8.81
N HIS A 26 18.78 -27.08 8.29
CA HIS A 26 18.50 -27.81 7.05
C HIS A 26 17.53 -27.03 6.17
N GLY A 27 18.02 -26.23 5.21
CA GLY A 27 17.10 -25.63 4.23
C GLY A 27 17.61 -24.56 3.27
N THR A 28 18.84 -24.05 3.41
CA THR A 28 19.47 -23.22 2.37
C THR A 28 20.37 -24.11 1.52
N THR A 29 19.95 -24.36 0.28
CA THR A 29 20.80 -25.04 -0.68
C THR A 29 21.21 -24.06 -1.78
N VAL A 30 22.51 -24.05 -2.06
CA VAL A 30 23.01 -23.47 -3.30
C VAL A 30 22.35 -24.27 -4.42
N CYS A 31 21.47 -23.63 -5.16
CA CYS A 31 20.76 -24.26 -6.25
C CYS A 31 21.18 -23.61 -7.57
N VAL A 32 21.16 -24.42 -8.62
CA VAL A 32 21.31 -23.92 -9.97
C VAL A 32 19.93 -23.52 -10.43
N LEU A 33 19.70 -22.21 -10.54
CA LEU A 33 18.50 -21.64 -11.15
C LEU A 33 18.53 -21.91 -12.66
N SER A 34 17.35 -21.87 -13.27
CA SER A 34 17.18 -21.95 -14.72
C SER A 34 18.13 -20.95 -15.42
N GLY A 35 18.95 -21.47 -16.36
CA GLY A 35 20.01 -20.73 -17.04
C GLY A 35 21.42 -20.86 -16.44
N GLY A 36 21.65 -21.79 -15.50
CA GLY A 36 23.00 -22.06 -14.95
C GLY A 36 23.47 -21.06 -13.90
N ARG A 37 22.58 -20.18 -13.43
CA ARG A 37 22.87 -19.20 -12.38
C ARG A 37 22.88 -19.88 -11.03
N ILE A 38 23.81 -19.48 -10.16
CA ILE A 38 23.92 -20.00 -8.81
C ILE A 38 23.10 -19.09 -7.89
N GLY A 39 21.99 -19.60 -7.39
CA GLY A 39 21.14 -18.91 -6.42
C GLY A 39 21.13 -19.61 -5.06
N VAL A 40 20.49 -18.97 -4.08
CA VAL A 40 20.15 -19.61 -2.81
C VAL A 40 18.68 -20.02 -2.89
N CYS A 41 18.41 -21.31 -3.06
CA CYS A 41 17.06 -21.83 -2.91
C CYS A 41 16.82 -22.14 -1.45
N CYS A 42 15.82 -21.49 -0.89
CA CYS A 42 15.28 -21.89 0.40
C CYS A 42 14.20 -22.95 0.12
N THR A 43 14.41 -24.18 0.60
CA THR A 43 13.37 -25.21 0.55
C THR A 43 12.27 -24.79 1.51
N SER A 44 11.19 -24.22 0.97
CA SER A 44 9.93 -24.08 1.67
C SER A 44 9.33 -25.48 1.88
N VAL A 45 9.80 -26.17 2.93
CA VAL A 45 9.10 -27.33 3.52
C VAL A 45 8.03 -26.85 4.50
N PHE A 46 8.00 -25.55 4.78
CA PHE A 46 7.03 -24.91 5.65
C PHE A 46 6.07 -24.08 4.80
N ASN A 47 4.79 -24.41 4.92
CA ASN A 47 3.73 -23.41 4.96
C ASN A 47 4.31 -22.12 5.58
N HIS A 48 4.55 -21.07 4.80
CA HIS A 48 5.06 -19.79 5.32
C HIS A 48 3.98 -19.02 6.10
N THR A 49 2.83 -19.66 6.36
CA THR A 49 2.00 -19.29 7.49
C THR A 49 2.82 -19.42 8.77
N ALA A 50 2.66 -18.50 9.71
CA ALA A 50 3.19 -18.61 11.06
C ALA A 50 3.15 -20.08 11.53
N VAL A 51 4.28 -20.58 12.06
CA VAL A 51 4.47 -21.95 12.57
C VAL A 51 3.13 -22.50 13.07
N PRO A 52 2.70 -23.72 12.67
CA PRO A 52 1.43 -24.28 13.10
C PRO A 52 1.30 -24.13 14.61
N ARG A 53 0.45 -23.19 15.02
CA ARG A 53 0.29 -22.85 16.42
C ARG A 53 -0.20 -24.09 17.13
N LYS A 54 0.50 -24.51 18.19
CA LYS A 54 -0.01 -25.57 19.06
C LYS A 54 -1.37 -25.09 19.59
N LYS A 55 -2.41 -25.92 19.44
CA LYS A 55 -3.67 -25.70 20.16
C LYS A 55 -3.36 -25.84 21.65
N SER A 56 -3.11 -24.72 22.30
CA SER A 56 -3.07 -24.60 23.75
C SER A 56 -4.45 -24.88 24.32
N ASN A 57 -4.50 -25.44 25.51
CA ASN A 57 -5.76 -25.64 26.22
C ASN A 57 -5.93 -24.46 27.20
N ILE A 58 -6.27 -23.25 26.73
CA ILE A 58 -6.53 -22.05 27.57
C ILE A 58 -7.81 -22.21 28.44
N ASN A 59 -8.26 -23.44 28.64
CA ASN A 59 -9.32 -23.76 29.59
C ASN A 59 -8.86 -23.67 31.06
N ASN A 60 -7.58 -23.33 31.33
CA ASN A 60 -7.12 -23.00 32.68
C ASN A 60 -7.69 -21.63 33.15
N PRO A 61 -8.44 -21.56 34.27
CA PRO A 61 -8.99 -20.31 34.82
C PRO A 61 -7.95 -19.22 35.11
N LEU A 62 -6.73 -19.60 35.52
CA LEU A 62 -5.64 -18.65 35.78
C LEU A 62 -5.20 -17.93 34.50
N ALA A 63 -5.09 -18.67 33.40
CA ALA A 63 -4.74 -18.13 32.10
C ALA A 63 -5.81 -17.14 31.61
N ARG A 64 -7.09 -17.48 31.77
CA ARG A 64 -8.21 -16.59 31.39
C ARG A 64 -8.24 -15.29 32.20
N ASN A 65 -8.05 -15.36 33.51
CA ASN A 65 -8.05 -14.18 34.37
C ASN A 65 -6.90 -13.23 34.01
N LEU A 66 -5.70 -13.79 33.79
CA LEU A 66 -4.54 -13.04 33.36
C LEU A 66 -4.79 -12.34 32.02
N VAL A 67 -5.36 -13.05 31.04
CA VAL A 67 -5.71 -12.46 29.75
C VAL A 67 -6.68 -11.31 29.91
N GLN A 68 -7.76 -11.48 30.67
CA GLN A 68 -8.72 -10.39 30.91
C GLN A 68 -8.07 -9.16 31.56
N GLU A 69 -7.16 -9.36 32.50
CA GLU A 69 -6.39 -8.28 33.12
C GLU A 69 -5.50 -7.56 32.11
N VAL A 70 -4.74 -8.32 31.30
CA VAL A 70 -3.87 -7.77 30.25
C VAL A 70 -4.68 -6.97 29.23
N LEU A 71 -5.83 -7.51 28.79
CA LEU A 71 -6.74 -6.83 27.86
C LEU A 71 -7.29 -5.52 28.46
N SER A 72 -7.69 -5.53 29.73
CA SER A 72 -8.18 -4.34 30.42
C SER A 72 -7.11 -3.27 30.54
N ARG A 73 -5.87 -3.65 30.91
CA ARG A 73 -4.73 -2.73 30.97
C ARG A 73 -4.37 -2.19 29.59
N ALA A 74 -4.41 -3.02 28.55
CA ALA A 74 -4.14 -2.59 27.18
C ALA A 74 -5.17 -1.57 26.69
N HIS A 75 -6.46 -1.81 26.95
CA HIS A 75 -7.53 -0.87 26.65
C HIS A 75 -7.29 0.48 27.33
N GLN A 76 -6.95 0.50 28.63
CA GLN A 76 -6.64 1.73 29.36
C GLN A 76 -5.43 2.47 28.79
N GLN A 77 -4.36 1.77 28.43
CA GLN A 77 -3.16 2.39 27.86
C GLN A 77 -3.43 3.00 26.48
N VAL A 78 -4.16 2.29 25.61
CA VAL A 78 -4.53 2.80 24.28
C VAL A 78 -5.45 4.01 24.40
N GLU A 79 -6.46 3.94 25.26
CA GLU A 79 -7.35 5.07 25.53
C GLU A 79 -6.58 6.29 26.05
N HIS A 80 -5.63 6.09 26.97
CA HIS A 80 -4.77 7.17 27.46
C HIS A 80 -3.93 7.79 26.34
N LEU A 81 -3.37 6.99 25.43
CA LEU A 81 -2.64 7.52 24.27
C LEU A 81 -3.53 8.43 23.42
N PHE A 82 -4.72 7.98 23.04
CA PHE A 82 -5.64 8.78 22.22
C PHE A 82 -6.17 10.02 22.96
N GLN A 83 -6.48 9.92 24.26
CA GLN A 83 -6.90 11.06 25.07
C GLN A 83 -5.81 12.12 25.20
N HIS A 84 -4.56 11.69 25.42
CA HIS A 84 -3.42 12.61 25.47
C HIS A 84 -3.25 13.35 24.14
N GLN A 85 -3.38 12.66 23.01
CA GLN A 85 -3.28 13.29 21.69
C GLN A 85 -4.43 14.25 21.41
N LYS A 86 -5.65 13.90 21.83
CA LYS A 86 -6.81 14.81 21.76
C LYS A 86 -6.56 16.09 22.59
N TYR A 87 -5.99 15.96 23.78
CA TYR A 87 -5.62 17.12 24.60
C TYR A 87 -4.57 18.01 23.89
N LEU A 88 -3.54 17.40 23.29
CA LEU A 88 -2.52 18.16 22.55
C LEU A 88 -3.15 18.93 21.37
N LEU A 89 -4.05 18.29 20.64
CA LEU A 89 -4.80 18.88 19.54
C LEU A 89 -5.67 20.08 20.00
N GLU A 90 -6.44 19.91 21.08
CA GLU A 90 -7.31 20.96 21.63
C GLU A 90 -6.53 22.13 22.24
N SER A 91 -5.31 21.88 22.72
CA SER A 91 -4.43 22.92 23.28
C SER A 91 -3.77 23.82 22.24
N GLY A 92 -3.96 23.55 20.94
CA GLY A 92 -3.39 24.34 19.85
C GLY A 92 -1.88 24.17 19.68
N LYS A 93 -1.31 23.06 20.15
CA LYS A 93 0.11 22.75 19.98
C LYS A 93 0.41 22.35 18.53
N PHE A 94 1.60 22.68 18.04
CA PHE A 94 2.07 22.63 16.64
C PHE A 94 2.20 21.22 16.00
N ASN A 95 1.30 20.29 16.28
CA ASN A 95 1.38 18.90 15.81
C ASN A 95 0.37 18.56 14.69
N ILE A 96 -0.16 19.57 13.99
CA ILE A 96 -1.07 19.39 12.85
C ILE A 96 -0.35 19.75 11.55
N LEU A 97 -0.54 18.96 10.49
CA LEU A 97 -0.02 19.29 9.16
C LEU A 97 -0.75 20.46 8.53
N GLU A 98 0.01 21.44 8.05
CA GLU A 98 -0.53 22.60 7.34
C GLU A 98 -0.96 22.22 5.91
N PRO A 99 -2.20 22.56 5.49
CA PRO A 99 -2.63 22.43 4.10
C PRO A 99 -1.69 23.17 3.14
N GLY A 100 -1.48 22.61 1.96
CA GLY A 100 -0.57 23.21 0.95
C GLY A 100 0.89 22.73 1.07
N THR A 101 1.27 22.05 2.15
CA THR A 101 2.62 21.51 2.31
C THR A 101 2.81 20.17 1.61
N PRO A 102 4.04 19.79 1.21
CA PRO A 102 4.31 18.45 0.65
C PRO A 102 3.87 17.31 1.59
N SER A 103 4.06 17.48 2.89
CA SER A 103 3.61 16.51 3.91
C SER A 103 2.09 16.34 3.93
N PHE A 104 1.34 17.43 3.70
CA PHE A 104 -0.11 17.37 3.57
C PHE A 104 -0.53 16.68 2.27
N SER A 105 0.12 16.96 1.14
CA SER A 105 -0.12 16.22 -0.12
C SER A 105 0.11 14.72 0.05
N HIS A 106 1.20 14.34 0.73
CA HIS A 106 1.47 12.95 1.04
C HIS A 106 0.32 12.33 1.85
N LEU A 107 -0.13 12.99 2.93
CA LEU A 107 -1.27 12.55 3.73
C LEU A 107 -2.52 12.34 2.87
N GLN A 108 -2.89 13.31 2.02
CA GLN A 108 -4.09 13.19 1.18
C GLN A 108 -4.02 11.96 0.26
N SER A 109 -2.82 11.62 -0.21
CA SER A 109 -2.61 10.42 -1.04
C SER A 109 -2.66 9.09 -0.29
N VAL A 110 -2.63 9.11 1.05
CA VAL A 110 -2.69 7.89 1.87
C VAL A 110 -3.88 7.89 2.83
N ARG A 111 -4.79 8.85 2.67
CA ARG A 111 -5.98 9.03 3.50
C ARG A 111 -7.18 8.39 2.80
N GLN A 112 -7.38 7.10 3.06
CA GLN A 112 -8.50 6.33 2.52
C GLN A 112 -9.10 5.41 3.59
N ILE A 113 -9.68 6.03 4.62
CA ILE A 113 -10.22 5.36 5.80
C ILE A 113 -11.53 6.00 6.19
N ASP A 114 -12.49 5.16 6.54
CA ASP A 114 -13.76 5.52 7.14
C ASP A 114 -13.76 5.24 8.67
N ASN A 115 -14.91 5.39 9.31
CA ASN A 115 -15.04 5.11 10.74
C ASN A 115 -14.74 3.65 11.10
N LEU A 116 -14.97 2.70 10.18
CA LEU A 116 -14.67 1.29 10.40
C LEU A 116 -13.15 1.07 10.50
N GLY A 117 -12.38 1.65 9.59
CA GLY A 117 -10.92 1.55 9.64
C GLY A 117 -10.31 2.14 10.92
N LEU A 118 -10.90 3.21 11.48
CA LEU A 118 -10.49 3.76 12.78
C LEU A 118 -10.81 2.82 13.96
N ASP A 119 -11.97 2.15 13.96
CA ASP A 119 -12.30 1.13 14.98
C ASP A 119 -11.33 -0.06 14.89
N LEU A 120 -11.04 -0.52 13.68
CA LEU A 120 -10.08 -1.60 13.42
C LEU A 120 -8.68 -1.24 13.91
N LEU A 121 -8.22 0.00 13.69
CA LEU A 121 -6.95 0.49 14.25
C LEU A 121 -6.95 0.44 15.78
N ASN A 122 -8.02 0.91 16.44
CA ASN A 122 -8.09 0.90 17.90
C ASN A 122 -7.97 -0.53 18.44
N ARG A 123 -8.69 -1.49 17.84
CA ARG A 123 -8.59 -2.91 18.18
C ARG A 123 -7.17 -3.45 17.98
N ALA A 124 -6.57 -3.18 16.82
CA ALA A 124 -5.21 -3.63 16.50
C ALA A 124 -4.15 -3.05 17.45
N MET A 125 -4.32 -1.79 17.87
CA MET A 125 -3.49 -1.15 18.88
C MET A 125 -3.65 -1.84 20.24
N GLN A 126 -4.87 -2.20 20.64
CA GLN A 126 -5.10 -2.96 21.88
C GLN A 126 -4.46 -4.34 21.82
N GLU A 127 -4.56 -5.07 20.70
CA GLU A 127 -3.87 -6.35 20.48
C GLU A 127 -2.35 -6.24 20.65
N THR A 128 -1.78 -5.20 20.03
CA THR A 128 -0.34 -4.94 20.05
C THR A 128 0.14 -4.57 21.46
N VAL A 129 -0.58 -3.67 22.15
CA VAL A 129 -0.25 -3.24 23.52
C VAL A 129 -0.45 -4.37 24.52
N ALA A 130 -1.51 -5.17 24.39
CA ALA A 130 -1.71 -6.37 25.22
C ALA A 130 -0.56 -7.35 25.09
N THR A 131 -0.08 -7.57 23.86
CA THR A 131 1.07 -8.44 23.60
C THR A 131 2.33 -7.92 24.28
N ARG A 132 2.56 -6.60 24.21
CA ARG A 132 3.68 -5.96 24.88
C ARG A 132 3.60 -6.12 26.40
N ILE A 133 2.46 -5.82 27.01
CA ILE A 133 2.24 -5.98 28.47
C ILE A 133 2.51 -7.41 28.91
N LEU A 134 2.02 -8.39 28.14
CA LEU A 134 2.23 -9.80 28.44
C LEU A 134 3.71 -10.18 28.36
N ARG A 135 4.42 -9.74 27.30
CA ARG A 135 5.86 -9.98 27.14
C ARG A 135 6.69 -9.31 28.24
N ASP A 136 6.38 -8.06 28.59
CA ASP A 136 7.06 -7.33 29.66
C ASP A 136 6.84 -8.03 31.00
N SER A 137 5.61 -8.50 31.28
CA SER A 137 5.30 -9.27 32.48
C SER A 137 6.07 -10.60 32.57
N VAL A 138 6.33 -11.26 31.44
CA VAL A 138 7.20 -12.45 31.38
C VAL A 138 8.66 -12.06 31.66
N ARG A 139 9.16 -10.99 31.03
CA ARG A 139 10.53 -10.49 31.22
C ARG A 139 10.80 -10.07 32.68
N GLU A 140 9.79 -9.50 33.34
CA GLU A 140 9.83 -9.10 34.75
C GLU A 140 9.62 -10.27 35.72
N GLY A 141 9.34 -11.48 35.23
CA GLY A 141 9.12 -12.66 36.07
C GLY A 141 7.78 -12.67 36.80
N LEU A 142 6.82 -11.82 36.40
CA LEU A 142 5.47 -11.78 36.96
C LEU A 142 4.61 -12.96 36.46
N ILE A 143 4.96 -13.50 35.29
CA ILE A 143 4.27 -14.62 34.63
C ILE A 143 5.32 -15.64 34.19
N ASN A 144 4.99 -16.93 34.29
CA ASN A 144 5.85 -18.00 33.78
C ASN A 144 6.05 -17.87 32.25
N GLN A 145 7.29 -18.01 31.80
CA GLN A 145 7.69 -17.96 30.39
C GLN A 145 6.90 -18.91 29.48
N GLU A 146 6.65 -20.15 29.92
CA GLU A 146 5.87 -21.15 29.17
C GLU A 146 4.42 -20.67 28.98
N LEU A 147 3.80 -20.14 30.04
CA LEU A 147 2.43 -19.61 29.98
C LEU A 147 2.35 -18.35 29.11
N GLY A 148 3.33 -17.46 29.20
CA GLY A 148 3.37 -16.25 28.39
C GLY A 148 3.58 -16.53 26.90
N GLN A 149 4.47 -17.46 26.56
CA GLN A 149 4.61 -17.94 25.19
C GLN A 149 3.35 -18.66 24.72
N GLU A 150 2.79 -19.55 25.54
CA GLU A 150 1.55 -20.25 25.22
C GLU A 150 0.42 -19.26 24.91
N LEU A 151 0.27 -18.16 25.66
CA LEU A 151 -0.76 -17.15 25.42
C LEU A 151 -0.53 -16.28 24.16
N VAL A 152 0.72 -16.04 23.76
CA VAL A 152 1.02 -15.31 22.50
C VAL A 152 0.92 -16.23 21.28
N GLU A 153 1.26 -17.50 21.47
CA GLU A 153 1.28 -18.53 20.44
C GLU A 153 -0.04 -19.28 20.33
N SER A 154 -0.90 -19.20 21.34
CA SER A 154 -2.23 -19.76 21.32
C SER A 154 -3.02 -19.08 20.23
N GLY A 155 -3.31 -19.78 19.15
CA GLY A 155 -4.21 -19.30 18.11
C GLY A 155 -5.67 -19.19 18.56
N ASP A 156 -5.93 -19.16 19.87
CA ASP A 156 -7.25 -18.96 20.43
C ASP A 156 -7.64 -17.48 20.27
N GLN A 157 -8.92 -17.24 20.01
CA GLN A 157 -9.47 -15.90 19.88
C GLN A 157 -9.49 -15.23 21.26
N MET A 158 -8.49 -14.39 21.52
CA MET A 158 -8.35 -13.68 22.79
C MET A 158 -9.03 -12.30 22.74
N PHE A 159 -9.20 -11.76 21.54
CA PHE A 159 -9.99 -10.56 21.26
C PHE A 159 -11.28 -10.89 20.50
N PRO A 160 -12.33 -10.06 20.64
CA PRO A 160 -13.49 -10.14 19.77
C PRO A 160 -13.07 -9.93 18.30
N CYS A 161 -13.18 -10.99 17.51
CA CYS A 161 -12.92 -10.90 16.08
C CYS A 161 -13.85 -9.90 15.39
N PRO A 162 -13.38 -9.28 14.29
CA PRO A 162 -14.28 -8.57 13.39
C PRO A 162 -15.48 -9.45 13.02
N GLU A 163 -16.67 -8.85 12.99
CA GLU A 163 -17.88 -9.58 12.63
C GLU A 163 -17.74 -10.14 11.21
N LYS A 164 -18.09 -11.41 11.04
CA LYS A 164 -18.08 -12.04 9.71
C LYS A 164 -19.28 -11.51 8.94
N PRO A 165 -19.07 -10.87 7.77
CA PRO A 165 -20.20 -10.41 6.96
C PRO A 165 -21.01 -11.62 6.47
N GLY A 166 -22.32 -11.43 6.34
CA GLY A 166 -23.18 -12.39 5.65
C GLY A 166 -22.86 -12.38 4.16
N CYS A 167 -22.66 -13.56 3.58
CA CYS A 167 -22.34 -13.71 2.15
C CYS A 167 -23.56 -14.23 1.38
N PRO A 168 -24.44 -13.35 0.87
CA PRO A 168 -25.50 -13.77 -0.03
C PRO A 168 -24.90 -14.30 -1.34
N GLU A 169 -25.58 -15.25 -1.98
CA GLU A 169 -25.22 -15.65 -3.34
C GLU A 169 -25.36 -14.44 -4.27
N SER A 170 -24.26 -14.07 -4.92
CA SER A 170 -24.18 -12.97 -5.87
C SER A 170 -23.40 -13.41 -7.09
N LYS A 171 -23.83 -12.95 -8.27
CA LYS A 171 -23.06 -13.11 -9.51
C LYS A 171 -21.82 -12.22 -9.53
N TYR A 172 -21.87 -11.08 -8.84
CA TYR A 172 -20.88 -10.01 -8.94
C TYR A 172 -20.03 -9.91 -7.68
N ARG A 173 -18.78 -9.45 -7.87
CA ARG A 173 -17.83 -9.19 -6.79
C ARG A 173 -18.33 -8.02 -5.95
N SER A 174 -18.15 -8.09 -4.63
CA SER A 174 -18.29 -6.90 -3.77
C SER A 174 -17.27 -5.82 -4.17
N LEU A 175 -17.49 -4.58 -3.73
CA LEU A 175 -16.58 -3.45 -4.01
C LEU A 175 -15.32 -3.52 -3.13
N ASP A 176 -15.44 -4.03 -1.90
CA ASP A 176 -14.36 -4.13 -0.92
C ASP A 176 -13.66 -5.51 -0.93
N GLY A 177 -14.09 -6.43 -1.78
CA GLY A 177 -13.53 -7.79 -1.87
C GLY A 177 -14.06 -8.77 -0.80
N THR A 178 -15.00 -8.37 0.06
CA THR A 178 -15.67 -9.30 0.98
C THR A 178 -16.39 -10.42 0.25
N CYS A 179 -16.51 -11.59 0.91
CA CYS A 179 -17.20 -12.77 0.38
C CYS A 179 -16.60 -13.39 -0.88
N ASN A 180 -15.41 -12.96 -1.33
CA ASN A 180 -14.67 -13.64 -2.40
C ASN A 180 -14.37 -15.10 -2.01
N ASN A 181 -13.96 -15.31 -0.74
CA ASN A 181 -13.82 -16.64 -0.17
C ASN A 181 -15.09 -17.04 0.62
N PRO A 182 -15.83 -18.09 0.22
CA PRO A 182 -17.09 -18.47 0.86
C PRO A 182 -16.95 -18.92 2.32
N THR A 183 -15.77 -19.41 2.71
CA THR A 183 -15.51 -19.94 4.07
C THR A 183 -14.87 -18.91 4.99
N HIS A 184 -14.11 -17.97 4.40
CA HIS A 184 -13.40 -16.91 5.11
C HIS A 184 -13.73 -15.55 4.47
N PRO A 185 -14.91 -14.97 4.74
CA PRO A 185 -15.44 -13.82 3.99
C PRO A 185 -14.56 -12.57 3.95
N LEU A 186 -13.70 -12.37 4.95
CA LEU A 186 -12.79 -11.21 5.02
C LEU A 186 -11.45 -11.45 4.33
N ARG A 187 -11.19 -12.65 3.79
CA ARG A 187 -9.88 -12.98 3.23
C ARG A 187 -9.65 -12.26 1.91
N GLY A 188 -8.75 -11.27 1.93
CA GLY A 188 -8.48 -10.41 0.78
C GLY A 188 -9.38 -9.17 0.69
N ALA A 189 -10.28 -8.96 1.66
CA ALA A 189 -11.10 -7.76 1.72
C ALA A 189 -10.28 -6.52 2.10
N ALA A 190 -10.81 -5.34 1.77
CA ALA A 190 -10.26 -4.07 2.18
C ALA A 190 -10.27 -3.91 3.70
N GLN A 191 -9.38 -3.04 4.20
CA GLN A 191 -9.15 -2.77 5.62
C GLN A 191 -8.75 -4.01 6.44
N THR A 192 -8.24 -5.05 5.79
CA THR A 192 -7.68 -6.23 6.47
C THR A 192 -6.16 -6.19 6.51
N SER A 193 -5.55 -7.07 7.31
CA SER A 193 -4.10 -7.11 7.50
C SER A 193 -3.38 -7.61 6.25
N MET A 194 -2.28 -6.95 5.88
CA MET A 194 -1.32 -7.52 4.93
C MET A 194 -0.72 -8.82 5.47
N HIS A 195 -0.48 -9.78 4.58
CA HIS A 195 0.19 -11.02 4.95
C HIS A 195 1.69 -10.79 5.17
N ARG A 196 2.36 -11.75 5.80
CA ARG A 196 3.78 -11.68 6.14
C ARG A 196 4.46 -12.92 5.60
N LEU A 197 5.48 -12.74 4.75
CA LEU A 197 6.33 -13.86 4.30
C LEU A 197 7.23 -14.38 5.43
N LEU A 198 7.64 -13.47 6.33
CA LEU A 198 8.48 -13.75 7.49
C LEU A 198 7.95 -13.00 8.72
N LEU A 199 8.31 -13.47 9.91
CA LEU A 199 8.04 -12.74 11.15
C LEU A 199 8.71 -11.35 11.10
N PRO A 200 8.06 -10.28 11.60
CA PRO A 200 8.64 -8.96 11.60
C PRO A 200 9.80 -8.85 12.60
N ASN A 201 10.67 -7.87 12.36
CA ASN A 201 11.82 -7.58 13.22
C ASN A 201 11.66 -6.20 13.86
N TYR A 202 10.87 -6.15 14.94
CA TYR A 202 10.69 -4.97 15.79
C TYR A 202 11.62 -5.08 17.01
N ALA A 203 12.16 -3.97 17.51
CA ALA A 203 13.11 -4.00 18.64
C ALA A 203 12.49 -4.58 19.94
N ASP A 204 11.19 -4.37 20.13
CA ASP A 204 10.41 -4.91 21.24
C ASP A 204 9.56 -6.14 20.84
N ASP A 205 9.80 -6.69 19.64
CA ASP A 205 9.04 -7.77 19.01
C ASP A 205 7.52 -7.49 18.83
N THR A 206 7.06 -6.26 19.04
CA THR A 206 5.64 -5.92 18.94
C THR A 206 5.40 -4.80 17.95
N TRP A 207 6.01 -3.63 18.15
CA TRP A 207 5.75 -2.45 17.34
C TRP A 207 6.89 -1.43 17.34
N SER A 208 7.88 -1.47 18.23
CA SER A 208 8.95 -0.46 18.25
C SER A 208 9.83 -0.54 17.01
N LEU A 209 10.37 0.61 16.57
CA LEU A 209 11.30 0.67 15.44
C LEU A 209 12.49 -0.25 15.67
N ARG A 210 13.00 -0.84 14.59
CA ARG A 210 14.16 -1.73 14.68
C ARG A 210 15.39 -0.96 15.11
N GLU A 211 16.18 -1.58 15.97
CA GLU A 211 17.48 -1.11 16.42
C GLU A 211 18.61 -1.98 15.84
N SER A 212 19.83 -1.47 15.92
CA SER A 212 21.02 -2.20 15.52
C SER A 212 21.25 -3.42 16.42
N VAL A 213 21.45 -4.58 15.80
CA VAL A 213 21.74 -5.83 16.52
C VAL A 213 23.14 -5.84 17.16
N MET A 214 24.00 -4.89 16.80
CA MET A 214 25.39 -4.84 17.25
C MET A 214 25.54 -4.06 18.57
N ASP A 215 24.84 -2.94 18.70
CA ASP A 215 25.00 -1.96 19.79
C ASP A 215 23.67 -1.45 20.37
N GLN A 216 22.53 -1.98 19.90
CA GLN A 216 21.18 -1.61 20.35
C GLN A 216 20.91 -0.09 20.22
N GLN A 217 21.53 0.55 19.23
CA GLN A 217 21.30 1.95 18.91
C GLN A 217 20.29 2.12 17.76
N PRO A 218 19.66 3.31 17.64
CA PRO A 218 18.84 3.64 16.48
C PRO A 218 19.57 3.43 15.16
N LEU A 219 18.86 2.92 14.15
CA LEU A 219 19.42 2.75 12.81
C LEU A 219 19.68 4.10 12.12
N PRO A 220 20.60 4.16 11.14
CA PRO A 220 20.84 5.38 10.36
C PRO A 220 19.56 5.93 9.74
N SER A 221 19.42 7.25 9.71
CA SER A 221 18.31 7.92 9.04
C SER A 221 18.18 7.47 7.58
N ALA A 222 16.94 7.28 7.12
CA ALA A 222 16.64 6.99 5.72
C ALA A 222 17.25 8.05 4.78
N ARG A 223 17.26 9.33 5.16
CA ARG A 223 17.85 10.39 4.33
C ARG A 223 19.37 10.30 4.26
N LEU A 224 20.03 9.89 5.35
CA LEU A 224 21.47 9.62 5.34
C LEU A 224 21.79 8.47 4.39
N ILE A 225 20.99 7.41 4.40
CA ILE A 225 21.11 6.28 3.47
C ILE A 225 20.93 6.78 2.03
N THR A 226 19.91 7.60 1.76
CA THR A 226 19.69 8.17 0.42
C THR A 226 20.91 8.90 -0.11
N ASN A 227 21.52 9.76 0.70
CA ASN A 227 22.69 10.54 0.29
C ASN A 227 23.96 9.71 0.12
N THR A 228 24.03 8.53 0.76
CA THR A 228 25.25 7.72 0.83
C THR A 228 25.24 6.56 -0.17
N VAL A 229 24.06 5.95 -0.37
CA VAL A 229 23.92 4.69 -1.13
C VAL A 229 23.40 4.93 -2.54
N PHE A 230 22.44 5.83 -2.72
CA PHE A 230 21.81 6.07 -4.02
C PHE A 230 22.54 7.17 -4.77
N SER A 231 22.57 7.07 -6.10
CA SER A 231 23.19 8.06 -6.97
C SER A 231 22.23 8.51 -8.06
N GLU A 232 22.23 9.79 -8.39
CA GLU A 232 21.42 10.29 -9.49
C GLU A 232 22.13 10.01 -10.82
N ARG A 233 21.55 9.13 -11.64
CA ARG A 233 21.99 8.87 -13.01
C ARG A 233 20.77 8.75 -13.90
N ASN A 234 20.84 9.35 -15.08
CA ASN A 234 19.83 9.20 -16.11
C ASN A 234 20.22 8.01 -17.02
N VAL A 235 19.60 6.86 -16.77
CA VAL A 235 19.86 5.61 -17.49
C VAL A 235 18.53 5.11 -18.04
N LEU A 236 18.24 5.47 -19.29
CA LEU A 236 16.99 5.09 -19.94
C LEU A 236 16.97 3.59 -20.28
N HIS A 237 15.81 2.97 -20.11
CA HIS A 237 15.57 1.62 -20.59
C HIS A 237 15.56 1.59 -22.13
N SER A 238 16.19 0.57 -22.71
CA SER A 238 16.41 0.48 -24.16
C SER A 238 15.15 0.15 -24.97
N SER A 239 14.19 -0.55 -24.35
CA SER A 239 13.02 -1.11 -25.05
C SER A 239 11.67 -0.93 -24.34
N ILE A 240 11.63 -0.30 -23.16
CA ILE A 240 10.41 -0.21 -22.34
C ILE A 240 10.09 1.27 -22.12
N ASN A 241 8.82 1.61 -22.29
CA ASN A 241 8.32 2.98 -22.26
C ASN A 241 7.70 3.35 -20.90
N ILE A 242 7.36 4.62 -20.74
CA ILE A 242 6.74 5.17 -19.52
C ILE A 242 5.37 4.53 -19.22
N LEU A 243 4.62 4.09 -20.23
CA LEU A 243 3.33 3.42 -20.00
C LEU A 243 3.48 2.15 -19.18
N PHE A 244 4.56 1.38 -19.38
CA PHE A 244 4.84 0.20 -18.57
C PHE A 244 5.03 0.55 -17.08
N MET A 245 5.87 1.55 -16.79
CA MET A 245 6.06 2.07 -15.43
C MET A 245 4.73 2.54 -14.82
N GLN A 246 3.97 3.33 -15.59
CA GLN A 246 2.74 3.93 -15.09
C GLN A 246 1.62 2.90 -14.84
N PHE A 247 1.53 1.86 -15.69
CA PHE A 247 0.63 0.75 -15.46
C PHE A 247 1.01 -0.02 -14.20
N GLY A 248 2.31 -0.21 -13.94
CA GLY A 248 2.80 -0.79 -12.68
C GLY A 248 2.32 -0.02 -11.44
N GLN A 249 2.38 1.31 -11.47
CA GLN A 249 1.84 2.15 -10.40
C GLN A 249 0.31 2.02 -10.27
N PHE A 250 -0.42 2.00 -11.40
CA PHE A 250 -1.88 1.83 -11.40
C PHE A 250 -2.28 0.49 -10.75
N ILE A 251 -1.59 -0.60 -11.07
CA ILE A 251 -1.79 -1.92 -10.44
C ILE A 251 -1.43 -1.90 -8.96
N ALA A 252 -0.32 -1.24 -8.59
CA ALA A 252 0.08 -1.12 -7.18
C ALA A 252 -1.01 -0.46 -6.33
N HIS A 253 -1.73 0.49 -6.92
CA HIS A 253 -2.82 1.19 -6.26
C HIS A 253 -4.07 0.32 -6.09
N ASP A 254 -4.34 -0.59 -7.03
CA ASP A 254 -5.48 -1.51 -6.96
C ASP A 254 -5.35 -2.56 -5.84
N ILE A 255 -4.12 -3.02 -5.58
CA ILE A 255 -3.87 -4.15 -4.64
C ILE A 255 -3.26 -3.73 -3.30
N SER A 256 -2.81 -2.48 -3.16
CA SER A 256 -2.16 -2.01 -1.93
C SER A 256 -2.32 -0.52 -1.64
N LEU A 257 -2.65 -0.23 -0.38
CA LEU A 257 -2.64 1.10 0.21
C LEU A 257 -2.43 0.96 1.71
N SER A 258 -1.30 1.46 2.23
CA SER A 258 -1.03 1.48 3.67
C SER A 258 -1.35 2.87 4.20
N PRO A 259 -2.50 3.08 4.83
CA PRO A 259 -2.88 4.41 5.24
C PRO A 259 -2.15 4.83 6.52
N THR A 260 -1.98 6.13 6.74
CA THR A 260 -1.29 6.67 7.93
C THR A 260 -2.24 6.93 9.07
N ILE A 261 -1.77 6.77 10.31
CA ILE A 261 -2.52 7.22 11.49
C ILE A 261 -2.77 8.74 11.39
N THR A 262 -3.96 9.18 11.79
CA THR A 262 -4.35 10.59 11.87
C THR A 262 -4.78 10.94 13.29
N HIS A 263 -4.99 12.22 13.56
CA HIS A 263 -5.69 12.66 14.77
C HIS A 263 -7.14 12.14 14.79
N SER A 264 -7.78 12.17 15.95
CA SER A 264 -9.16 11.70 16.14
C SER A 264 -10.21 12.49 15.34
N ASN A 265 -9.90 13.71 14.93
CA ASN A 265 -10.74 14.54 14.04
C ASN A 265 -10.40 14.33 12.55
N GLY A 266 -9.52 13.39 12.22
CA GLY A 266 -9.04 13.12 10.86
C GLY A 266 -7.93 14.06 10.37
N SER A 267 -7.51 15.06 11.15
CA SER A 267 -6.43 15.96 10.74
C SER A 267 -5.07 15.27 10.71
N GLY A 268 -4.19 15.76 9.84
CA GLY A 268 -2.84 15.23 9.67
C GLY A 268 -1.93 15.49 10.87
N ILE A 269 -1.05 14.54 11.16
CA ILE A 269 -0.07 14.63 12.25
C ILE A 269 1.24 15.25 11.72
N SER A 270 1.67 16.35 12.35
CA SER A 270 3.02 16.88 12.19
C SER A 270 3.95 16.32 13.27
N CYS A 271 5.11 15.85 12.84
CA CYS A 271 6.19 15.29 13.65
C CYS A 271 7.45 16.17 13.62
N CYS A 272 7.44 17.22 12.81
CA CYS A 272 8.50 18.21 12.70
C CYS A 272 8.03 19.55 13.29
N THR A 273 8.97 20.38 13.69
CA THR A 273 8.69 21.79 13.98
C THR A 273 8.08 22.48 12.74
N PRO A 274 7.26 23.53 12.90
CA PRO A 274 6.62 24.20 11.75
C PRO A 274 7.59 24.74 10.70
N ASP A 275 8.76 25.18 11.13
CA ASP A 275 9.85 25.64 10.27
C ASP A 275 10.71 24.50 9.70
N GLY A 276 10.42 23.25 10.07
CA GLY A 276 11.13 22.07 9.62
C GLY A 276 12.55 21.91 10.17
N SER A 277 12.96 22.78 11.10
CA SER A 277 14.33 22.87 11.60
C SER A 277 14.70 21.79 12.61
N ASP A 278 13.72 21.08 13.19
CA ASP A 278 13.94 19.97 14.11
C ASP A 278 12.73 19.00 14.16
N VAL A 279 12.92 17.87 14.83
CA VAL A 279 11.83 16.97 15.24
C VAL A 279 11.09 17.57 16.44
N LEU A 280 9.80 17.26 16.59
CA LEU A 280 9.06 17.66 17.79
C LEU A 280 9.59 16.92 19.03
N SER A 281 9.67 17.63 20.17
CA SER A 281 9.96 17.04 21.48
C SER A 281 8.91 16.00 21.87
N GLU A 282 9.29 14.99 22.64
CA GLU A 282 8.40 13.87 23.02
C GLU A 282 7.08 14.32 23.68
N ASP A 283 7.06 15.41 24.46
CA ASP A 283 5.84 15.96 25.09
C ASP A 283 4.84 16.59 24.09
N LEU A 284 5.26 16.85 22.85
CA LEU A 284 4.45 17.45 21.79
C LEU A 284 4.20 16.46 20.63
N LYS A 285 4.99 15.40 20.59
CA LYS A 285 5.03 14.46 19.49
C LYS A 285 3.88 13.47 19.61
N HIS A 286 3.25 13.18 18.48
CA HIS A 286 2.26 12.12 18.43
C HIS A 286 2.92 10.76 18.62
N PHE A 287 2.29 9.82 19.32
CA PHE A 287 2.85 8.47 19.55
C PHE A 287 3.16 7.69 18.26
N ALA A 288 2.56 8.12 17.14
CA ALA A 288 2.74 7.55 15.81
C ALA A 288 3.81 8.28 14.98
N CYS A 289 4.55 9.23 15.54
CA CYS A 289 5.57 9.95 14.80
C CYS A 289 6.86 9.15 14.65
N ILE A 290 7.35 9.06 13.41
CA ILE A 290 8.62 8.42 13.04
C ILE A 290 9.38 9.31 12.04
N PRO A 291 9.65 10.58 12.38
CA PRO A 291 10.20 11.56 11.44
C PRO A 291 11.55 11.11 10.87
N ILE A 292 11.83 11.52 9.64
CA ILE A 292 13.13 11.27 9.00
C ILE A 292 14.04 12.44 9.30
N GLU A 293 15.02 12.22 10.18
CA GLU A 293 16.04 13.23 10.49
C GLU A 293 16.97 13.47 9.30
N ILE A 294 17.26 14.74 9.00
CA ILE A 294 18.10 15.15 7.89
C ILE A 294 19.48 15.55 8.42
N PRO A 295 20.57 14.91 7.93
CA PRO A 295 21.93 15.23 8.35
C PRO A 295 22.30 16.70 8.13
N SER A 296 23.21 17.23 8.96
CA SER A 296 23.64 18.65 8.90
C SER A 296 24.42 19.01 7.65
N ASN A 297 25.02 18.01 7.03
CA ASN A 297 25.78 18.08 5.80
C ASN A 297 24.96 17.59 4.58
N ASP A 298 23.63 17.51 4.68
CA ASP A 298 22.77 17.21 3.53
C ASP A 298 23.01 18.21 2.40
N GLN A 299 23.21 17.72 1.17
CA GLN A 299 23.58 18.55 0.03
C GLN A 299 22.43 19.46 -0.43
N PHE A 300 21.19 18.99 -0.29
CA PHE A 300 20.01 19.70 -0.77
C PHE A 300 19.34 20.51 0.35
N PHE A 301 19.06 19.89 1.49
CA PHE A 301 18.24 20.50 2.54
C PHE A 301 18.97 21.52 3.41
N LYS A 302 20.30 21.48 3.45
CA LYS A 302 21.10 22.44 4.22
C LYS A 302 20.84 23.90 3.81
N GLN A 303 20.59 24.17 2.53
CA GLN A 303 20.32 25.52 2.04
C GLN A 303 18.95 26.07 2.48
N PHE A 304 18.04 25.18 2.91
CA PHE A 304 16.70 25.52 3.38
C PHE A 304 16.58 25.46 4.91
N ALA A 305 17.67 25.19 5.62
CA ALA A 305 17.68 24.94 7.06
C ALA A 305 16.72 23.83 7.54
N GLN A 306 16.30 22.93 6.65
CA GLN A 306 15.42 21.81 6.95
C GLN A 306 16.21 20.67 7.60
N ARG A 307 15.74 20.17 8.75
CA ARG A 307 16.34 19.04 9.48
C ARG A 307 15.40 17.86 9.73
N CYS A 308 14.13 17.95 9.38
CA CYS A 308 13.14 16.90 9.63
C CYS A 308 12.23 16.72 8.41
N LEU A 309 12.02 15.49 7.91
CA LEU A 309 10.92 15.20 7.00
C LEU A 309 9.81 14.49 7.77
N ASN A 310 8.58 14.97 7.59
CA ASN A 310 7.44 14.45 8.31
C ASN A 310 7.12 13.01 7.87
N LEU A 311 7.09 12.09 8.83
CA LEU A 311 6.65 10.73 8.58
C LEU A 311 5.89 10.19 9.79
N VAL A 312 4.75 9.56 9.51
CA VAL A 312 3.81 9.02 10.50
C VAL A 312 3.63 7.54 10.21
N ARG A 313 3.50 6.74 11.27
CA ARG A 313 3.30 5.30 11.17
C ARG A 313 2.01 4.98 10.43
N THR A 314 2.07 3.92 9.62
CA THR A 314 0.91 3.33 8.97
C THR A 314 -0.01 2.67 10.00
N MET A 315 -1.31 2.66 9.70
CA MET A 315 -2.32 2.03 10.54
C MET A 315 -2.14 0.51 10.62
N LEU A 316 -2.59 -0.02 11.75
CA LEU A 316 -2.61 -1.44 12.03
C LEU A 316 -4.00 -1.99 11.75
N ALA A 317 -4.05 -3.25 11.33
CA ALA A 317 -5.28 -4.02 11.25
C ALA A 317 -5.29 -5.11 12.33
N PRO A 318 -6.46 -5.50 12.85
CA PRO A 318 -6.56 -6.66 13.72
C PRO A 318 -6.04 -7.91 13.02
N ARG A 319 -5.44 -8.82 13.78
CA ARG A 319 -5.01 -10.09 13.20
C ARG A 319 -6.24 -10.91 12.75
N PRO A 320 -6.19 -11.62 11.61
CA PRO A 320 -7.33 -12.42 11.13
C PRO A 320 -7.77 -13.53 12.09
N ASP A 321 -6.85 -13.98 12.96
CA ASP A 321 -7.08 -14.99 13.99
C ASP A 321 -7.39 -14.40 15.38
N CYS A 322 -7.39 -13.06 15.52
CA CYS A 322 -7.75 -12.33 16.73
C CYS A 322 -6.93 -12.76 17.96
N SER A 323 -5.72 -13.20 17.69
CA SER A 323 -4.73 -13.64 18.66
C SER A 323 -3.82 -12.48 19.06
N LEU A 324 -3.12 -12.65 20.18
CA LEU A 324 -2.02 -11.77 20.54
C LEU A 324 -0.86 -11.91 19.54
N GLY A 325 -0.11 -10.82 19.36
CA GLY A 325 1.14 -10.81 18.61
C GLY A 325 1.63 -9.42 18.22
N TYR A 326 2.54 -9.42 17.26
CA TYR A 326 3.13 -8.21 16.71
C TYR A 326 2.11 -7.42 15.88
N ALA A 327 2.41 -6.14 15.71
CA ALA A 327 1.66 -5.23 14.86
C ALA A 327 1.69 -5.67 13.39
N VAL A 328 0.51 -5.75 12.77
CA VAL A 328 0.34 -6.02 11.33
C VAL A 328 -0.29 -4.81 10.65
N GLN A 329 0.27 -4.40 9.53
CA GLN A 329 -0.19 -3.21 8.82
C GLN A 329 -1.48 -3.50 8.05
N MET A 330 -2.37 -2.51 8.04
CA MET A 330 -3.62 -2.54 7.28
C MET A 330 -3.36 -2.32 5.79
N ASN A 331 -4.10 -3.04 4.95
CA ASN A 331 -4.33 -2.66 3.57
C ASN A 331 -5.70 -1.98 3.45
N ALA A 332 -5.76 -0.71 3.07
CA ALA A 332 -7.01 0.04 2.98
C ALA A 332 -7.83 -0.28 1.72
N VAL A 333 -7.21 -0.89 0.70
CA VAL A 333 -7.87 -1.37 -0.52
C VAL A 333 -8.03 -2.88 -0.49
N SER A 334 -8.84 -3.44 -1.40
CA SER A 334 -8.93 -4.89 -1.55
C SER A 334 -7.55 -5.46 -1.93
N HIS A 335 -7.31 -6.73 -1.64
CA HIS A 335 -6.07 -7.39 -2.01
C HIS A 335 -6.11 -7.99 -3.43
N PHE A 336 -7.23 -7.78 -4.15
CA PHE A 336 -7.45 -8.36 -5.47
C PHE A 336 -7.16 -7.35 -6.56
N LEU A 337 -6.80 -7.86 -7.73
CA LEU A 337 -6.81 -7.07 -8.95
C LEU A 337 -8.25 -7.01 -9.47
N ASP A 338 -9.06 -6.08 -8.96
CA ASP A 338 -10.51 -6.00 -9.16
C ASP A 338 -11.00 -4.62 -9.61
N GLY A 339 -10.09 -3.74 -10.00
CA GLY A 339 -10.42 -2.40 -10.47
C GLY A 339 -11.03 -1.50 -9.39
N SER A 340 -10.83 -1.80 -8.10
CA SER A 340 -11.19 -0.91 -6.99
C SER A 340 -10.68 0.53 -7.21
N THR A 341 -9.54 0.69 -7.89
CA THR A 341 -8.98 1.99 -8.27
C THR A 341 -9.86 2.79 -9.27
N ILE A 342 -10.73 2.10 -10.01
CA ILE A 342 -11.71 2.67 -10.94
C ILE A 342 -13.07 2.84 -10.25
N TYR A 343 -13.50 1.85 -9.46
CA TYR A 343 -14.89 1.72 -9.00
C TYR A 343 -15.15 2.13 -7.55
N GLY A 344 -14.09 2.35 -6.76
CA GLY A 344 -14.18 2.64 -5.33
C GLY A 344 -14.46 1.39 -4.50
N LEU A 345 -14.30 1.52 -3.18
CA LEU A 345 -14.43 0.42 -2.22
C LEU A 345 -15.77 0.38 -1.50
N THR A 346 -16.49 1.51 -1.46
CA THR A 346 -17.75 1.64 -0.71
C THR A 346 -18.92 1.94 -1.65
N PRO A 347 -20.16 1.54 -1.29
CA PRO A 347 -21.33 1.89 -2.08
C PRO A 347 -21.49 3.39 -2.33
N ASP A 348 -21.19 4.23 -1.33
CA ASP A 348 -21.26 5.69 -1.46
C ASP A 348 -20.21 6.22 -2.44
N ALA A 349 -18.96 5.77 -2.35
CA ALA A 349 -17.91 6.15 -3.30
C ALA A 349 -18.23 5.68 -4.71
N ASN A 350 -18.77 4.46 -4.86
CA ASN A 350 -19.18 3.91 -6.15
C ASN A 350 -20.35 4.70 -6.76
N LEU A 351 -21.36 5.06 -5.96
CA LEU A 351 -22.47 5.89 -6.38
C LEU A 351 -21.98 7.29 -6.81
N ASP A 352 -21.04 7.86 -6.06
CA ASP A 352 -20.37 9.10 -6.42
C ASP A 352 -19.55 8.95 -7.72
N LEU A 353 -19.23 7.77 -8.21
CA LEU A 353 -18.53 7.60 -9.48
C LEU A 353 -19.49 7.32 -10.66
N ARG A 354 -20.75 7.00 -10.38
CA ARG A 354 -21.74 6.58 -11.39
C ARG A 354 -22.69 7.69 -11.80
N THR A 355 -23.16 7.63 -13.04
CA THR A 355 -24.28 8.47 -13.52
C THR A 355 -25.63 7.94 -13.01
N SER A 356 -25.68 6.69 -12.56
CA SER A 356 -26.89 5.92 -12.28
C SER A 356 -27.85 5.88 -13.47
N THR A 357 -27.31 5.98 -14.69
CA THR A 357 -28.05 5.84 -15.94
C THR A 357 -27.17 5.19 -17.01
N GLY A 358 -27.68 4.10 -17.61
CA GLY A 358 -27.01 3.38 -18.69
C GLY A 358 -25.78 2.58 -18.26
N GLY A 359 -25.63 2.31 -16.97
CA GLY A 359 -24.50 1.59 -16.38
C GLY A 359 -23.18 2.34 -16.48
N ARG A 360 -23.21 3.68 -16.56
CA ARG A 360 -22.03 4.50 -16.86
C ARG A 360 -21.37 5.12 -15.62
N LEU A 361 -20.08 5.43 -15.76
CA LEU A 361 -19.33 6.31 -14.87
C LEU A 361 -19.53 7.78 -15.28
N ARG A 362 -19.51 8.67 -14.28
CA ARG A 362 -19.55 10.12 -14.49
C ARG A 362 -18.31 10.59 -15.23
N VAL A 363 -18.48 11.64 -16.01
CA VAL A 363 -17.40 12.27 -16.76
C VAL A 363 -17.44 13.79 -16.57
N PHE A 364 -16.27 14.42 -16.64
CA PHE A 364 -16.18 15.86 -16.87
C PHE A 364 -15.97 16.11 -18.36
N HIS A 365 -17.03 16.61 -19.01
CA HIS A 365 -16.96 16.95 -20.42
C HIS A 365 -16.31 18.33 -20.61
N ASP A 366 -15.11 18.36 -21.21
CA ASP A 366 -14.32 19.59 -21.40
C ASP A 366 -13.84 19.68 -22.85
N PHE A 367 -14.32 20.68 -23.60
CA PHE A 367 -13.99 20.89 -25.03
C PHE A 367 -14.22 19.67 -25.95
N GLY A 368 -15.32 18.93 -25.78
CA GLY A 368 -15.69 17.84 -26.68
C GLY A 368 -15.05 16.49 -26.35
N ARG A 369 -14.47 16.34 -25.15
CA ARG A 369 -13.83 15.11 -24.69
C ARG A 369 -14.16 14.85 -23.22
N ASP A 370 -14.11 13.58 -22.86
CA ASP A 370 -14.46 13.13 -21.52
C ASP A 370 -13.19 12.94 -20.68
N LEU A 371 -13.09 13.69 -19.59
CA LEU A 371 -12.11 13.50 -18.54
C LEU A 371 -12.78 12.84 -17.33
N LEU A 372 -11.98 12.39 -16.38
CA LEU A 372 -12.49 11.98 -15.08
C LEU A 372 -13.36 13.08 -14.45
N PRO A 373 -14.37 12.72 -13.63
CA PRO A 373 -15.16 13.72 -12.91
C PRO A 373 -14.26 14.56 -12.00
N LEU A 374 -14.60 15.83 -11.79
CA LEU A 374 -13.84 16.69 -10.87
C LEU A 374 -14.21 16.36 -9.42
N THR A 375 -13.21 16.37 -8.54
CA THR A 375 -13.46 16.31 -7.09
C THR A 375 -14.17 17.56 -6.60
N ARG A 376 -15.04 17.39 -5.59
CA ARG A 376 -15.67 18.49 -4.86
C ARG A 376 -14.84 18.90 -3.63
N ASP A 377 -13.88 18.07 -3.24
CA ASP A 377 -13.00 18.35 -2.12
C ASP A 377 -11.95 19.39 -2.52
N LYS A 378 -11.95 20.51 -1.80
CA LYS A 378 -11.03 21.62 -2.03
C LYS A 378 -9.63 21.33 -1.47
N GLU A 379 -9.51 20.38 -0.55
CA GLU A 379 -8.24 20.00 0.07
C GLU A 379 -7.41 19.06 -0.82
N THR A 380 -8.05 18.33 -1.74
CA THR A 380 -7.35 17.46 -2.70
C THR A 380 -6.47 18.25 -3.67
N CYS A 381 -6.91 19.45 -4.09
CA CYS A 381 -6.10 20.35 -4.92
C CYS A 381 -5.13 21.17 -4.08
N VAL A 382 -4.06 20.51 -3.61
CA VAL A 382 -3.11 21.08 -2.64
C VAL A 382 -2.47 22.38 -3.13
N THR A 383 -2.24 22.53 -4.44
CA THR A 383 -1.77 23.78 -5.07
C THR A 383 -2.94 24.61 -5.59
N SER A 384 -3.77 25.11 -4.68
CA SER A 384 -5.00 25.85 -4.97
C SER A 384 -4.77 27.25 -5.58
N GLY A 385 -4.40 27.31 -6.86
CA GLY A 385 -4.71 28.46 -7.70
C GLY A 385 -6.18 28.46 -8.11
N LYS A 386 -6.82 29.64 -8.27
CA LYS A 386 -8.17 29.72 -8.85
C LYS A 386 -8.18 29.07 -10.24
N GLY A 387 -9.03 28.06 -10.44
CA GLY A 387 -9.17 27.33 -11.71
C GLY A 387 -8.42 25.99 -11.79
N SER A 388 -7.73 25.58 -10.72
CA SER A 388 -7.12 24.25 -10.61
C SER A 388 -8.18 23.14 -10.68
N ALA A 389 -7.82 22.01 -11.27
CA ALA A 389 -8.72 20.88 -11.45
C ALA A 389 -8.03 19.59 -10.99
N CYS A 390 -8.65 18.94 -10.01
CA CYS A 390 -8.28 17.61 -9.53
C CYS A 390 -9.44 16.67 -9.80
N PHE A 391 -9.11 15.42 -10.02
CA PHE A 391 -10.02 14.42 -10.52
C PHE A 391 -10.49 13.50 -9.41
N LEU A 392 -11.60 12.84 -9.66
CA LEU A 392 -12.17 11.84 -8.77
C LEU A 392 -12.15 10.49 -9.48
N ALA A 393 -11.67 9.47 -8.78
CA ALA A 393 -11.67 8.07 -9.20
C ALA A 393 -11.95 7.18 -7.98
N GLY A 394 -11.86 5.86 -8.14
CA GLY A 394 -12.00 4.90 -7.06
C GLY A 394 -10.85 4.92 -6.04
N ASP A 395 -9.73 5.55 -6.39
CA ASP A 395 -8.54 5.66 -5.55
C ASP A 395 -8.15 7.13 -5.27
N SER A 396 -7.78 7.41 -4.03
CA SER A 396 -7.40 8.75 -3.55
C SER A 396 -6.10 9.30 -4.16
N ARG A 397 -5.28 8.45 -4.78
CA ARG A 397 -3.98 8.82 -5.35
C ARG A 397 -4.06 9.20 -6.82
N VAL A 398 -5.24 9.24 -7.44
CA VAL A 398 -5.43 9.51 -8.87
C VAL A 398 -4.67 10.75 -9.35
N ASP A 399 -4.60 11.80 -8.54
CA ASP A 399 -3.96 13.07 -8.90
C ASP A 399 -2.46 13.15 -8.56
N GLN A 400 -1.82 12.07 -8.08
CA GLN A 400 -0.39 12.07 -7.72
C GLN A 400 0.49 12.51 -8.89
N THR A 401 0.24 12.00 -10.10
CA THR A 401 0.94 12.38 -11.32
C THR A 401 -0.04 12.47 -12.48
N ILE A 402 0.24 13.33 -13.46
CA ILE A 402 -0.61 13.45 -14.65
C ILE A 402 -0.63 12.17 -15.50
N THR A 403 0.46 11.42 -15.53
CA THR A 403 0.52 10.15 -16.26
C THR A 403 -0.40 9.10 -15.63
N LEU A 404 -0.58 9.11 -14.30
CA LEU A 404 -1.54 8.26 -13.61
C LEU A 404 -2.99 8.65 -13.96
N VAL A 405 -3.32 9.95 -13.91
CA VAL A 405 -4.65 10.46 -14.33
C VAL A 405 -5.00 10.01 -15.75
N ALA A 406 -4.02 9.94 -16.66
CA ALA A 406 -4.24 9.46 -18.02
C ALA A 406 -4.70 8.00 -18.06
N VAL A 407 -4.07 7.11 -17.28
CA VAL A 407 -4.43 5.68 -17.20
C VAL A 407 -5.83 5.50 -16.59
N HIS A 408 -6.14 6.22 -15.51
CA HIS A 408 -7.50 6.21 -14.96
C HIS A 408 -8.54 6.71 -15.97
N THR A 409 -8.22 7.76 -16.73
CA THR A 409 -9.10 8.29 -17.77
C THR A 409 -9.35 7.25 -18.88
N LEU A 410 -8.34 6.47 -19.26
CA LEU A 410 -8.50 5.39 -20.25
C LEU A 410 -9.49 4.33 -19.77
N PHE A 411 -9.33 3.80 -18.57
CA PHE A 411 -10.22 2.75 -18.05
C PHE A 411 -11.65 3.26 -17.78
N MET A 412 -11.81 4.52 -17.36
CA MET A 412 -13.14 5.13 -17.26
C MET A 412 -13.82 5.22 -18.64
N ARG A 413 -13.08 5.64 -19.67
CA ARG A 413 -13.61 5.71 -21.05
C ARG A 413 -13.94 4.32 -21.59
N GLU A 414 -13.12 3.32 -21.30
CA GLU A 414 -13.37 1.95 -21.73
C GLU A 414 -14.64 1.37 -21.09
N HIS A 415 -14.83 1.59 -19.78
CA HIS A 415 -16.07 1.23 -19.12
C HIS A 415 -17.29 1.88 -19.82
N ASN A 416 -17.25 3.19 -20.08
CA ASN A 416 -18.37 3.87 -20.72
C ASN A 416 -18.62 3.40 -22.16
N ARG A 417 -17.56 3.06 -22.92
CA ARG A 417 -17.65 2.47 -24.27
C ARG A 417 -18.35 1.10 -24.23
N LEU A 418 -17.94 0.23 -23.30
CA LEU A 418 -18.51 -1.11 -23.13
C LEU A 418 -19.97 -1.04 -22.63
N ALA A 419 -20.29 -0.16 -21.67
CA ALA A 419 -21.65 0.03 -21.18
C ALA A 419 -22.60 0.48 -22.32
N GLU A 420 -22.13 1.35 -23.21
CA GLU A 420 -22.85 1.76 -24.42
C GLU A 420 -23.17 0.59 -25.34
N GLU A 421 -22.17 -0.22 -25.66
CA GLU A 421 -22.34 -1.38 -26.54
C GLU A 421 -23.25 -2.44 -25.92
N LEU A 422 -23.10 -2.72 -24.61
CA LEU A 422 -23.95 -3.65 -23.88
C LEU A 422 -25.40 -3.17 -23.80
N ALA A 423 -25.64 -1.87 -23.65
CA ALA A 423 -27.00 -1.30 -23.64
C ALA A 423 -27.69 -1.44 -25.01
N LEU A 424 -26.93 -1.32 -26.11
CA LEU A 424 -27.45 -1.54 -27.47
C LEU A 424 -27.77 -3.03 -27.71
N LEU A 425 -26.90 -3.93 -27.24
CA LEU A 425 -27.09 -5.38 -27.38
C LEU A 425 -28.19 -5.92 -26.46
N ASN A 426 -28.34 -5.34 -25.27
CA ASN A 426 -29.29 -5.77 -24.25
C ASN A 426 -30.19 -4.61 -23.79
N PRO A 427 -31.14 -4.13 -24.62
CA PRO A 427 -32.00 -3.00 -24.25
C PRO A 427 -32.91 -3.23 -23.04
N HIS A 428 -32.99 -4.47 -22.56
CA HIS A 428 -33.80 -4.90 -21.42
C HIS A 428 -33.03 -4.91 -20.10
N TRP A 429 -31.71 -4.71 -20.11
CA TRP A 429 -30.90 -4.66 -18.89
C TRP A 429 -31.15 -3.36 -18.13
N SER A 430 -31.15 -3.45 -16.80
CA SER A 430 -31.22 -2.28 -15.92
C SER A 430 -29.87 -1.55 -15.89
N ASP A 431 -29.87 -0.34 -15.33
CA ASP A 431 -28.64 0.41 -15.04
C ASP A 431 -27.64 -0.44 -14.25
N GLU A 432 -28.12 -1.12 -13.21
CA GLU A 432 -27.29 -1.93 -12.33
C GLU A 432 -26.70 -3.15 -13.05
N THR A 433 -27.50 -3.86 -13.86
CA THR A 433 -26.99 -4.98 -14.65
C THR A 433 -25.95 -4.49 -15.65
N LEU A 434 -26.20 -3.37 -16.34
CA LEU A 434 -25.22 -2.80 -17.27
C LEU A 434 -23.92 -2.44 -16.54
N PHE A 435 -24.00 -1.78 -15.39
CA PHE A 435 -22.83 -1.40 -14.62
C PHE A 435 -21.99 -2.62 -14.19
N GLU A 436 -22.60 -3.62 -13.55
CA GLU A 436 -21.87 -4.76 -13.02
C GLU A 436 -21.32 -5.70 -14.10
N GLU A 437 -22.03 -5.91 -15.22
CA GLU A 437 -21.50 -6.67 -16.35
C GLU A 437 -20.32 -5.93 -17.02
N THR A 438 -20.45 -4.61 -17.20
CA THR A 438 -19.37 -3.78 -17.72
C THR A 438 -18.15 -3.81 -16.79
N ARG A 439 -18.37 -3.63 -15.49
CA ARG A 439 -17.32 -3.74 -14.46
C ARG A 439 -16.64 -5.11 -14.51
N ALA A 440 -17.39 -6.19 -14.63
CA ALA A 440 -16.81 -7.54 -14.71
C ALA A 440 -15.91 -7.72 -15.95
N ILE A 441 -16.29 -7.16 -17.10
CA ILE A 441 -15.48 -7.20 -18.33
C ILE A 441 -14.20 -6.38 -18.17
N VAL A 442 -14.29 -5.13 -17.69
CA VAL A 442 -13.11 -4.28 -17.49
C VAL A 442 -12.14 -4.89 -16.47
N ILE A 443 -12.64 -5.54 -15.42
CA ILE A 443 -11.80 -6.30 -14.48
C ILE A 443 -11.08 -7.45 -15.20
N ALA A 444 -11.77 -8.17 -16.08
CA ALA A 444 -11.16 -9.24 -16.86
C ALA A 444 -10.10 -8.72 -17.83
N GLU A 445 -10.33 -7.57 -18.49
CA GLU A 445 -9.34 -6.89 -19.32
C GLU A 445 -8.11 -6.48 -18.50
N LEU A 446 -8.32 -5.87 -17.33
CA LEU A 446 -7.25 -5.46 -16.42
C LEU A 446 -6.39 -6.66 -15.98
N GLN A 447 -7.05 -7.75 -15.58
CA GLN A 447 -6.37 -8.99 -15.20
C GLN A 447 -5.61 -9.61 -16.37
N HIS A 448 -6.21 -9.62 -17.56
CA HIS A 448 -5.56 -10.12 -18.76
C HIS A 448 -4.28 -9.33 -19.05
N ILE A 449 -4.38 -8.01 -19.23
CA ILE A 449 -3.23 -7.13 -19.51
C ILE A 449 -2.13 -7.34 -18.45
N PHE A 450 -2.49 -7.43 -17.17
CA PHE A 450 -1.51 -7.65 -16.12
C PHE A 450 -0.80 -9.00 -16.23
N TYR A 451 -1.54 -10.12 -16.31
CA TYR A 451 -0.93 -11.46 -16.25
C TYR A 451 -0.32 -11.92 -17.58
N THR A 452 -0.85 -11.50 -18.73
CA THR A 452 -0.37 -11.97 -20.05
C THR A 452 0.62 -11.01 -20.72
N GLU A 453 0.55 -9.71 -20.45
CA GLU A 453 1.40 -8.72 -21.12
C GLU A 453 2.41 -8.09 -20.16
N TRP A 454 1.96 -7.54 -19.03
CA TRP A 454 2.82 -6.73 -18.17
C TRP A 454 3.74 -7.56 -17.27
N LEU A 455 3.20 -8.54 -16.55
CA LEU A 455 3.96 -9.35 -15.59
C LEU A 455 5.09 -10.15 -16.28
N PRO A 456 4.87 -10.81 -17.44
CA PRO A 456 5.94 -11.49 -18.18
C PRO A 456 7.12 -10.59 -18.53
N LEU A 457 6.86 -9.34 -18.95
CA LEU A 457 7.89 -8.37 -19.28
C LEU A 457 8.69 -7.92 -18.04
N LEU A 458 8.06 -7.90 -16.86
CA LEU A 458 8.74 -7.57 -15.61
C LEU A 458 9.66 -8.69 -15.14
N ILE A 459 9.13 -9.91 -14.96
CA ILE A 459 9.85 -10.98 -14.27
C ILE A 459 10.69 -11.84 -15.21
N GLY A 460 10.42 -11.76 -16.52
CA GLY A 460 11.10 -12.49 -17.57
C GLY A 460 10.74 -13.97 -17.65
N GLU A 461 11.10 -14.59 -18.78
CA GLU A 461 10.75 -15.98 -19.13
C GLU A 461 11.13 -17.01 -18.06
N HIS A 462 12.33 -16.88 -17.47
CA HIS A 462 12.80 -17.84 -16.47
C HIS A 462 11.96 -17.84 -15.20
N ALA A 463 11.49 -16.66 -14.74
CA ALA A 463 10.64 -16.59 -13.57
C ALA A 463 9.24 -17.16 -13.88
N LEU A 464 8.70 -16.92 -15.07
CA LEU A 464 7.44 -17.54 -15.48
C LEU A 464 7.51 -19.07 -15.40
N ASP A 465 8.62 -19.67 -15.85
CA ASP A 465 8.86 -21.12 -15.74
C ASP A 465 9.03 -21.58 -14.28
N ASP A 466 9.85 -20.86 -13.52
CA ASP A 466 10.18 -21.25 -12.15
C ASP A 466 8.93 -21.25 -11.25
N PHE A 467 7.99 -20.34 -11.51
CA PHE A 467 6.76 -20.15 -10.74
C PHE A 467 5.50 -20.75 -11.37
N ASP A 468 5.61 -21.44 -12.51
CA ASP A 468 4.47 -22.03 -13.24
C ASP A 468 3.39 -20.98 -13.58
N LEU A 469 3.84 -19.81 -14.05
CA LEU A 469 3.01 -18.64 -14.38
C LEU A 469 2.82 -18.48 -15.90
N ARG A 470 3.28 -19.43 -16.71
CA ARG A 470 2.99 -19.40 -18.15
C ARG A 470 1.49 -19.60 -18.36
N ASP A 471 0.95 -18.84 -19.30
CA ASP A 471 -0.39 -19.08 -19.80
C ASP A 471 -0.42 -20.49 -20.41
N SER A 472 -1.01 -21.43 -19.69
CA SER A 472 -1.19 -22.81 -20.13
C SER A 472 -2.65 -22.97 -20.56
N ASP A 473 -2.92 -23.85 -21.53
CA ASP A 473 -4.29 -24.18 -21.96
C ASP A 473 -5.19 -24.71 -20.80
N VAL A 474 -4.60 -24.94 -19.61
CA VAL A 474 -5.32 -25.25 -18.37
C VAL A 474 -5.79 -23.94 -17.73
N ARG A 475 -7.09 -23.68 -17.89
CA ARG A 475 -7.81 -22.61 -17.18
C ARG A 475 -7.44 -22.60 -15.69
N SER A 476 -6.99 -21.45 -15.18
CA SER A 476 -6.65 -21.27 -13.76
C SER A 476 -7.81 -21.74 -12.88
N VAL A 477 -7.52 -22.62 -11.91
CA VAL A 477 -8.54 -23.19 -11.02
C VAL A 477 -8.57 -22.38 -9.72
N TYR A 478 -9.76 -21.93 -9.32
CA TYR A 478 -9.94 -21.28 -8.03
C TYR A 478 -9.67 -22.27 -6.89
N GLU A 479 -8.76 -21.91 -5.98
CA GLU A 479 -8.41 -22.70 -4.81
C GLU A 479 -8.74 -21.93 -3.51
N PRO A 480 -9.81 -22.30 -2.77
CA PRO A 480 -10.26 -21.55 -1.59
C PRO A 480 -9.29 -21.59 -0.41
N THR A 481 -8.29 -22.47 -0.42
CA THR A 481 -7.27 -22.53 0.65
C THR A 481 -6.18 -21.46 0.51
N ILE A 482 -5.96 -20.90 -0.68
CA ILE A 482 -4.94 -19.86 -0.94
C ILE A 482 -5.28 -18.56 -0.19
N ASN A 483 -4.24 -17.90 0.34
CA ASN A 483 -4.36 -16.57 0.91
C ASN A 483 -4.14 -15.49 -0.16
N PRO A 484 -5.18 -14.74 -0.59
CA PRO A 484 -5.02 -13.67 -1.56
C PRO A 484 -4.41 -12.39 -0.98
N SER A 485 -4.21 -12.30 0.34
CA SER A 485 -3.71 -11.07 0.95
C SER A 485 -2.32 -10.68 0.43
N THR A 486 -2.22 -9.51 -0.18
CA THR A 486 -0.97 -8.78 -0.47
C THR A 486 -0.02 -8.86 0.73
N THR A 487 1.22 -9.25 0.48
CA THR A 487 2.23 -9.33 1.54
C THR A 487 2.81 -7.95 1.82
N ASN A 488 3.20 -7.74 3.08
CA ASN A 488 3.81 -6.50 3.54
C ASN A 488 5.14 -6.25 2.82
N GLU A 489 5.95 -7.30 2.68
CA GLU A 489 7.23 -7.25 1.98
C GLU A 489 7.06 -6.83 0.51
N PHE A 490 5.99 -7.29 -0.15
CA PHE A 490 5.67 -6.90 -1.51
C PHE A 490 5.21 -5.44 -1.60
N ALA A 491 4.21 -5.05 -0.81
CA ALA A 491 3.61 -3.71 -0.88
C ALA A 491 4.54 -2.58 -0.41
N ALA A 492 5.36 -2.84 0.62
CA ALA A 492 6.21 -1.83 1.24
C ALA A 492 7.61 -1.76 0.61
N ALA A 493 8.11 -2.85 0.00
CA ALA A 493 9.47 -2.90 -0.53
C ALA A 493 9.53 -3.41 -1.98
N ALA A 494 9.19 -4.67 -2.26
CA ALA A 494 9.51 -5.29 -3.55
C ALA A 494 8.85 -4.58 -4.74
N TYR A 495 7.56 -4.25 -4.63
CA TYR A 495 6.81 -3.59 -5.70
C TYR A 495 7.12 -2.09 -5.80
N ARG A 496 7.98 -1.55 -4.92
CA ARG A 496 8.51 -0.18 -5.00
C ARG A 496 9.74 -0.07 -5.90
N TYR A 497 10.20 -1.17 -6.53
CA TYR A 497 11.23 -1.12 -7.58
C TYR A 497 10.88 -0.08 -8.67
N GLY A 498 9.58 0.10 -8.95
CA GLY A 498 9.07 1.04 -9.94
C GLY A 498 9.52 2.49 -9.72
N HIS A 499 9.86 2.89 -8.49
CA HIS A 499 10.38 4.23 -8.21
C HIS A 499 11.74 4.50 -8.90
N SER A 500 12.57 3.48 -9.13
CA SER A 500 13.81 3.62 -9.93
C SER A 500 13.53 3.81 -11.43
N THR A 501 12.37 3.35 -11.91
CA THR A 501 11.98 3.43 -13.33
C THR A 501 11.35 4.78 -13.72
N VAL A 502 11.13 5.67 -12.75
CA VAL A 502 10.48 6.96 -12.98
C VAL A 502 11.44 7.93 -13.66
N GLU A 503 10.99 8.49 -14.78
CA GLU A 503 11.69 9.57 -15.46
C GLU A 503 11.24 10.94 -14.93
N GLY A 504 12.20 11.78 -14.54
CA GLY A 504 11.94 13.10 -13.98
C GLY A 504 11.46 14.14 -14.99
N THR A 505 11.52 13.84 -16.30
CA THR A 505 11.15 14.77 -17.38
C THR A 505 10.23 14.16 -18.43
N LEU A 506 9.06 14.77 -18.65
CA LEU A 506 8.08 14.38 -19.67
C LEU A 506 8.28 15.23 -20.93
N ARG A 507 8.56 14.61 -22.08
CA ARG A 507 8.86 15.30 -23.35
C ARG A 507 7.64 15.26 -24.26
N ILE A 508 6.75 16.24 -24.10
CA ILE A 508 5.49 16.35 -24.85
C ILE A 508 5.79 16.79 -26.29
N ARG A 509 5.28 16.02 -27.26
CA ARG A 509 5.43 16.31 -28.69
C ARG A 509 4.08 16.64 -29.31
N LYS A 510 4.07 17.61 -30.22
CA LYS A 510 2.93 17.95 -31.09
C LYS A 510 3.36 17.78 -32.55
N ASN A 511 2.64 16.95 -33.31
CA ASN A 511 2.97 16.63 -34.70
C ASN A 511 4.43 16.15 -34.87
N LYS A 512 4.90 15.26 -33.97
CA LYS A 512 6.28 14.73 -33.90
C LYS A 512 7.37 15.75 -33.52
N VAL A 513 7.05 17.03 -33.41
CA VAL A 513 7.97 18.09 -32.95
C VAL A 513 7.87 18.20 -31.43
N LEU A 514 9.01 18.39 -30.76
CA LEU A 514 9.03 18.67 -29.33
C LEU A 514 8.34 20.01 -29.07
N ASP A 515 7.29 19.98 -28.26
CA ASP A 515 6.46 21.15 -27.92
C ASP A 515 6.83 21.67 -26.53
N GLU A 516 6.93 20.76 -25.55
CA GLU A 516 7.22 21.11 -24.16
C GLU A 516 8.05 20.02 -23.45
N ILE A 517 8.92 20.43 -22.52
CA ILE A 517 9.55 19.54 -21.53
C ILE A 517 8.99 19.93 -20.16
N ILE A 518 8.38 18.97 -19.47
CA ILE A 518 7.79 19.17 -18.16
C ILE A 518 8.58 18.39 -17.13
N LYS A 519 8.99 19.02 -16.03
CA LYS A 519 9.58 18.30 -14.91
C LYS A 519 8.47 17.68 -14.07
N LEU A 520 8.67 16.44 -13.63
CA LEU A 520 7.69 15.73 -12.82
C LEU A 520 7.26 16.51 -11.56
N PRO A 521 8.17 17.13 -10.77
CA PRO A 521 7.78 17.88 -9.57
C PRO A 521 6.85 19.06 -9.84
N ASP A 522 6.87 19.63 -11.05
CA ASP A 522 6.04 20.79 -11.40
C ASP A 522 4.54 20.43 -11.52
N LEU A 523 4.22 19.14 -11.67
CA LEU A 523 2.86 18.64 -11.89
C LEU A 523 2.37 17.62 -10.87
N MET A 524 3.19 17.26 -9.89
CA MET A 524 2.73 16.39 -8.80
C MET A 524 1.56 17.05 -8.08
N PHE A 525 0.46 16.32 -7.90
CA PHE A 525 -0.77 16.84 -7.28
C PHE A 525 -1.41 18.04 -8.01
N ASN A 526 -1.03 18.30 -9.27
CA ASN A 526 -1.60 19.38 -10.08
C ASN A 526 -1.88 18.92 -11.52
N PRO A 527 -3.02 18.26 -11.75
CA PRO A 527 -3.36 17.75 -13.06
C PRO A 527 -4.14 18.72 -13.93
N SER A 528 -4.13 20.03 -13.59
CA SER A 528 -4.86 21.07 -14.31
C SER A 528 -4.51 21.14 -15.81
N LYS A 529 -3.28 20.76 -16.19
CA LYS A 529 -2.87 20.67 -17.60
C LYS A 529 -3.70 19.67 -18.41
N MET A 530 -4.32 18.68 -17.78
CA MET A 530 -5.23 17.75 -18.44
C MET A 530 -6.39 18.45 -19.13
N ARG A 531 -6.74 19.67 -18.73
CA ARG A 531 -7.81 20.48 -19.34
C ARG A 531 -7.44 21.15 -20.66
N LEU A 532 -6.15 21.15 -21.02
CA LEU A 532 -5.71 21.61 -22.33
C LEU A 532 -6.14 20.61 -23.41
N LYS A 533 -6.84 21.11 -24.44
CA LYS A 533 -7.55 20.31 -25.46
C LYS A 533 -6.75 19.12 -26.03
N ASP A 534 -5.51 19.35 -26.44
CA ASP A 534 -4.68 18.33 -27.11
C ASP A 534 -3.76 17.58 -26.12
N PHE A 535 -3.74 17.96 -24.83
CA PHE A 535 -2.70 17.52 -23.91
C PHE A 535 -2.80 16.04 -23.55
N LEU A 536 -3.99 15.52 -23.28
CA LEU A 536 -4.18 14.09 -22.97
C LEU A 536 -3.65 13.19 -24.09
N ASP A 537 -3.99 13.50 -25.34
CA ASP A 537 -3.57 12.69 -26.48
C ASP A 537 -2.05 12.79 -26.71
N ASN A 538 -1.47 13.98 -26.57
CA ASN A 538 -0.01 14.16 -26.64
C ASN A 538 0.70 13.44 -25.48
N LEU A 539 0.09 13.40 -24.29
CA LEU A 539 0.61 12.69 -23.14
C LEU A 539 0.58 11.17 -23.34
N LEU A 540 -0.53 10.61 -23.85
CA LEU A 540 -0.64 9.19 -24.18
C LEU A 540 0.37 8.78 -25.27
N GLN A 541 0.57 9.61 -26.29
CA GLN A 541 1.63 9.40 -27.28
C GLN A 541 3.02 9.43 -26.65
N MET A 542 3.28 10.34 -25.72
CA MET A 542 4.55 10.39 -24.99
C MET A 542 4.74 9.12 -24.15
N MET A 543 3.73 8.69 -23.39
CA MET A 543 3.84 7.50 -22.54
C MET A 543 4.14 6.21 -23.32
N THR A 544 3.65 6.12 -24.56
CA THR A 544 3.89 4.97 -25.44
C THR A 544 5.22 5.02 -26.20
N THR A 545 5.89 6.18 -26.25
CA THR A 545 7.10 6.37 -27.08
C THR A 545 8.35 6.75 -26.31
N GLN A 546 8.22 7.42 -25.16
CA GLN A 546 9.34 7.81 -24.32
C GLN A 546 9.74 6.65 -23.41
N SER A 547 11.04 6.33 -23.39
CA SER A 547 11.60 5.32 -22.49
C SER A 547 11.39 5.68 -21.01
N MET A 548 11.14 4.66 -20.19
CA MET A 548 11.27 4.77 -18.74
C MET A 548 12.75 4.76 -18.31
N GLN A 549 13.06 5.03 -17.04
CA GLN A 549 14.39 4.77 -16.48
C GLN A 549 14.58 3.26 -16.26
N ASN A 550 15.83 2.83 -16.14
CA ASN A 550 16.17 1.43 -15.90
C ASN A 550 15.87 1.01 -14.45
N VAL A 551 15.79 -0.30 -14.20
CA VAL A 551 15.71 -0.83 -12.82
C VAL A 551 17.14 -0.91 -12.28
N ASP A 552 17.53 0.04 -11.44
CA ASP A 552 18.87 0.09 -10.83
C ASP A 552 18.86 0.85 -9.48
N SER A 553 20.05 1.13 -8.94
CA SER A 553 20.23 1.88 -7.70
C SER A 553 20.23 3.41 -7.91
N SER A 554 19.80 3.87 -9.09
CA SER A 554 19.66 5.28 -9.42
C SER A 554 18.21 5.72 -9.38
N PHE A 555 18.00 6.86 -8.73
CA PHE A 555 16.72 7.52 -8.62
C PHE A 555 16.88 8.94 -9.16
N THR A 556 15.88 9.40 -9.90
CA THR A 556 15.79 10.81 -10.30
C THR A 556 15.55 11.67 -9.06
N ASP A 557 16.14 12.86 -8.97
CA ASP A 557 15.88 13.80 -7.86
C ASP A 557 14.40 14.21 -7.73
N ALA A 558 13.59 13.92 -8.75
CA ALA A 558 12.15 14.13 -8.76
C ALA A 558 11.33 13.15 -7.90
N VAL A 559 11.91 12.02 -7.48
CA VAL A 559 11.28 10.95 -6.68
C VAL A 559 12.02 10.82 -5.36
#